data_AF-A0A6J2TWM6-F1
#
_entry.id   AF-A0A6J2TWM6-F1
#
_cell.length_a   1.000
_cell.length_b   1.000
_cell.length_c   1.000
_cell.angle_alpha   90.00
_cell.angle_beta   90.00
_cell.angle_gamma   90.00
#
_symmetry.space_group_name_H-M   'P 1'
#
loop_
_entity.id
_entity.type
_entity.pdbx_description
1 polymer ?
#
loop_
_entity_poly.entity_id
_entity_poly.type
_entity_poly.pdbx_seq_one_letter_code
_entity_poly.pdbx_strand_id
1 'polypeptide(L)'
;MDMFPLRQHMAPLLEAMRNKNPIKAADFKGEEVWKLLESLIQAISSGSGFIYSGSTSYPSGAAASGGGAGADAMDLDANTWTCNHCTFINRGELTSCKICSLSR
;
A
#
# COMPACT_ATOMS: atom_id res chain seq x y z
N MET A 1 -5.45 16.20 11.22
CA MET A 1 -4.41 16.82 10.39
C MET A 1 -4.48 16.17 9.03
N ASP A 2 -5.01 16.86 8.03
CA ASP A 2 -4.88 16.38 6.65
C ASP A 2 -3.41 16.43 6.30
N MET A 3 -2.80 15.25 6.18
CA MET A 3 -1.36 15.09 6.05
C MET A 3 -0.82 15.71 4.77
N PHE A 4 -1.70 16.08 3.82
CA PHE A 4 -1.33 16.68 2.57
C PHE A 4 -2.54 17.33 1.85
N PRO A 5 -2.66 18.68 1.80
CA PRO A 5 -3.83 19.35 1.23
C PRO A 5 -3.77 19.44 -0.31
N LEU A 6 -3.50 18.32 -1.00
CA LEU A 6 -3.35 18.28 -2.46
C LEU A 6 -4.56 18.88 -3.19
N ARG A 7 -5.76 18.67 -2.66
CA ARG A 7 -7.01 19.22 -3.22
C ARG A 7 -7.04 20.74 -3.27
N GLN A 8 -6.41 21.43 -2.31
CA GLN A 8 -6.39 22.90 -2.29
C GLN A 8 -5.45 23.46 -3.36
N HIS A 9 -4.43 22.69 -3.75
CA HIS A 9 -3.40 23.12 -4.68
C HIS A 9 -3.56 22.55 -6.09
N MET A 10 -4.53 21.67 -6.37
CA MET A 10 -4.66 21.04 -7.70
C MET A 10 -5.28 21.93 -8.80
N ALA A 11 -5.88 23.08 -8.44
CA ALA A 11 -6.60 23.94 -9.37
C ALA A 11 -5.74 24.45 -10.56
N PRO A 12 -4.49 24.92 -10.37
CA PRO A 12 -3.62 25.36 -11.45
C PRO A 12 -3.29 24.25 -12.45
N LEU A 13 -3.09 23.01 -11.97
CA LEU A 13 -2.87 21.85 -12.83
C LEU A 13 -4.09 21.54 -13.70
N LEU A 14 -5.29 21.55 -13.10
CA LEU A 14 -6.54 21.29 -13.82
C LEU A 14 -6.81 22.36 -14.88
N GLU A 15 -6.48 23.62 -14.59
CA GLU A 15 -6.57 24.72 -15.55
C GLU A 15 -5.54 24.58 -16.68
N ALA A 16 -4.31 24.16 -16.35
CA ALA A 16 -3.29 23.86 -17.35
C ALA A 16 -3.74 22.73 -18.31
N MET A 17 -4.34 21.67 -17.78
CA MET A 17 -4.90 20.59 -18.60
C MET A 17 -6.08 21.06 -19.45
N ARG A 18 -7.00 21.84 -18.87
CA ARG A 18 -8.17 22.39 -19.59
C ARG A 18 -7.74 23.24 -20.78
N ASN A 19 -6.71 24.06 -20.60
CA ASN A 19 -6.19 24.96 -21.63
C ASN A 19 -5.08 24.33 -22.48
N LYS A 20 -4.79 23.04 -22.30
CA LYS A 20 -3.70 22.30 -22.97
C LYS A 20 -2.36 23.06 -22.92
N ASN A 21 -2.06 23.69 -21.80
CA ASN A 21 -0.86 24.49 -21.62
C ASN A 21 0.24 23.66 -20.92
N PRO A 22 1.25 23.17 -21.65
CA PRO A 22 2.29 22.31 -21.08
C PRO A 22 3.23 23.08 -20.14
N ILE A 23 3.37 24.38 -20.32
CA ILE A 23 4.27 25.24 -19.52
C ILE A 23 3.71 25.35 -18.10
N LYS A 24 2.43 25.72 -17.96
CA LYS A 24 1.77 25.80 -16.65
C LYS A 24 1.75 24.45 -15.91
N ALA A 25 1.65 23.34 -16.64
CA ALA A 25 1.73 22.01 -16.06
C ALA A 25 3.15 21.68 -15.55
N ALA A 26 4.19 22.14 -16.26
CA ALA A 26 5.57 22.00 -15.81
C ALA A 26 5.87 22.88 -14.60
N ASP A 27 5.34 24.10 -14.55
CA ASP A 27 5.46 24.99 -13.40
C ASP A 27 4.84 24.36 -12.15
N PHE A 28 3.65 23.75 -12.28
CA PHE A 28 3.00 23.03 -11.19
C PHE A 28 3.85 21.87 -10.63
N LYS A 29 4.59 21.15 -11.48
CA LYS A 29 5.52 20.10 -11.02
C LYS A 29 6.66 20.66 -10.16
N GLY A 30 6.97 21.94 -10.30
CA GLY A 30 7.98 22.63 -9.49
C GLY A 30 7.52 22.95 -8.07
N GLU A 31 6.21 22.95 -7.82
CA GLU A 31 5.62 23.30 -6.51
C GLU A 31 6.05 22.31 -5.42
N GLU A 32 6.24 22.85 -4.22
CA GLU A 32 6.66 22.09 -3.04
C GLU A 32 5.67 20.97 -2.67
N VAL A 33 4.37 21.24 -2.85
CA VAL A 33 3.31 20.24 -2.67
C VAL A 33 3.58 19.07 -3.62
N TRP A 34 3.72 19.30 -4.93
CA TRP A 34 3.97 18.22 -5.89
C TRP A 34 5.26 17.44 -5.58
N LYS A 35 6.34 18.11 -5.21
CA LYS A 35 7.60 17.46 -4.81
C LYS A 35 7.47 16.57 -3.57
N LEU A 36 6.68 16.99 -2.57
CA LEU A 36 6.38 16.16 -1.40
C LEU A 36 5.58 14.91 -1.78
N LEU A 37 4.64 15.02 -2.73
CA LEU A 37 3.92 13.86 -3.26
C LEU A 37 4.87 12.89 -3.97
N GLU A 38 5.76 13.39 -4.83
CA GLU A 38 6.77 12.58 -5.52
C GLU A 38 7.71 11.90 -4.53
N SER A 39 8.19 12.63 -3.52
CA SER A 39 9.04 12.08 -2.45
C SER A 39 8.33 10.99 -1.66
N LEU A 40 7.04 11.17 -1.34
CA LEU A 40 6.25 10.15 -0.65
C LEU A 40 6.12 8.88 -1.51
N ILE A 41 5.82 9.02 -2.81
CA ILE A 41 5.73 7.88 -3.74
C ILE A 41 7.08 7.17 -3.86
N GLN A 42 8.18 7.93 -3.95
CA GLN A 42 9.54 7.37 -3.98
C GLN A 42 9.90 6.64 -2.68
N ALA A 43 9.52 7.19 -1.53
CA ALA A 43 9.73 6.57 -0.23
C ALA A 43 8.94 5.25 -0.10
N ILE A 44 7.71 5.20 -0.61
CA ILE A 44 6.92 3.96 -0.70
C ILE A 44 7.57 2.94 -1.66
N SER A 45 8.29 3.42 -2.68
CA SER A 45 8.98 2.57 -3.66
C SER A 45 10.35 2.06 -3.19
N SER A 46 11.00 2.80 -2.29
CA SER A 46 12.38 2.55 -1.82
C SER A 46 12.43 1.92 -0.42
N GLY A 47 11.39 2.11 0.38
CA GLY A 47 11.16 1.38 1.62
C GLY A 47 10.48 0.05 1.30
N SER A 48 11.21 -1.05 1.50
CA SER A 48 10.70 -2.42 1.69
C SER A 48 9.17 -2.58 1.62
N GLY A 49 8.67 -3.00 0.46
CA GLY A 49 7.39 -3.69 0.33
C GLY A 49 6.14 -2.94 0.82
N PHE A 50 5.55 -2.13 -0.05
CA PHE A 50 4.10 -2.23 -0.19
C PHE A 50 3.81 -3.64 -0.74
N ILE A 51 3.32 -4.56 0.10
CA ILE A 51 2.93 -5.92 -0.28
C ILE A 51 1.70 -5.83 -1.21
N TYR A 52 1.94 -5.56 -2.49
CA TYR A 52 1.06 -5.86 -3.62
C TYR A 52 1.87 -6.59 -4.69
N SER A 53 2.53 -7.66 -4.26
CA SER A 53 2.88 -8.82 -5.07
C SER A 53 3.38 -9.86 -4.08
N GLY A 54 2.44 -10.56 -3.47
CA GLY A 54 2.67 -11.88 -2.91
C GLY A 54 2.95 -12.86 -4.06
N SER A 55 4.05 -12.62 -4.78
CA SER A 55 4.74 -13.67 -5.54
C SER A 55 5.58 -14.45 -4.54
N THR A 56 4.94 -15.06 -3.55
CA THR A 56 5.53 -16.21 -2.90
C THR A 56 5.55 -17.28 -3.98
N SER A 57 6.70 -17.44 -4.62
CA SER A 57 7.04 -18.67 -5.31
C SER A 57 6.96 -19.78 -4.27
N TYR A 58 5.78 -20.35 -4.11
CA TYR A 58 5.62 -21.66 -3.52
C TYR A 58 6.46 -22.59 -4.41
N PRO A 59 7.49 -23.28 -3.88
CA PRO A 59 7.95 -24.46 -4.58
C PRO A 59 6.73 -25.38 -4.62
N SER A 60 6.18 -25.61 -5.80
CA SER A 60 5.30 -26.75 -6.05
C SER A 60 6.13 -28.00 -5.81
N GLY A 61 6.18 -28.42 -4.55
CA GLY A 61 7.00 -29.51 -4.07
C GLY A 61 6.09 -30.52 -3.40
N ALA A 62 5.80 -31.57 -4.14
CA ALA A 62 5.32 -32.83 -3.62
C ALA A 62 6.08 -33.22 -2.33
N ALA A 63 5.33 -33.85 -1.42
CA ALA A 63 5.76 -34.64 -0.27
C ALA A 63 7.28 -34.85 -0.09
N ALA A 64 7.82 -34.43 1.06
CA ALA A 64 8.74 -35.26 1.87
C ALA A 64 9.12 -34.53 3.18
N SER A 65 8.82 -35.21 4.29
CA SER A 65 9.53 -35.27 5.57
C SER A 65 10.78 -34.41 5.79
N GLY A 66 10.81 -33.74 6.96
CA GLY A 66 12.00 -33.77 7.82
C GLY A 66 12.47 -32.42 8.40
N GLY A 67 12.44 -32.33 9.73
CA GLY A 67 13.51 -31.71 10.54
C GLY A 67 13.50 -30.20 10.68
N GLY A 68 13.19 -29.72 11.89
CA GLY A 68 13.07 -28.30 12.20
C GLY A 68 14.38 -27.57 12.52
N ALA A 69 14.27 -26.25 12.60
CA ALA A 69 14.71 -25.38 13.70
C ALA A 69 14.77 -23.92 13.20
N GLY A 70 13.98 -23.01 13.81
CA GLY A 70 14.18 -21.58 13.58
C GLY A 70 12.96 -20.67 13.78
N ALA A 71 12.43 -20.67 15.01
CA ALA A 71 11.70 -19.58 15.69
C ALA A 71 10.40 -19.01 15.07
N ASP A 72 9.32 -19.20 15.83
CA ASP A 72 8.06 -18.44 15.84
C ASP A 72 7.03 -18.71 14.75
N ALA A 73 6.80 -19.99 14.44
CA ALA A 73 5.49 -20.44 13.94
C ALA A 73 4.48 -20.40 15.11
N MET A 74 3.98 -19.21 15.43
CA MET A 74 2.86 -19.01 16.33
C MET A 74 1.61 -19.60 15.68
N ASP A 75 1.21 -20.80 16.10
CA ASP A 75 -0.16 -21.32 16.15
C ASP A 75 -1.20 -20.44 15.42
N LEU A 76 -1.27 -20.52 14.09
CA LEU A 76 -2.19 -19.76 13.24
C LEU A 76 -3.57 -20.45 13.12
N ASP A 77 -3.76 -21.59 13.81
CA ASP A 77 -4.77 -22.61 13.52
C ASP A 77 -6.06 -22.51 14.35
N ALA A 78 -6.59 -21.31 14.62
CA ALA A 78 -8.00 -21.22 15.03
C ALA A 78 -8.71 -19.88 14.83
N ASN A 79 -8.03 -18.74 14.97
CA ASN A 79 -8.74 -17.46 15.13
C ASN A 79 -8.12 -16.34 14.31
N THR A 80 -7.87 -16.55 13.02
CA THR A 80 -7.50 -15.47 12.08
C THR A 80 -8.39 -15.52 10.84
N TRP A 81 -8.57 -14.38 10.17
CA TRP A 81 -9.27 -14.31 8.87
C TRP A 81 -8.58 -13.36 7.91
N THR A 82 -8.51 -13.76 6.64
CA THR A 82 -7.95 -12.96 5.57
C THR A 82 -8.99 -11.97 5.04
N CYS A 83 -8.63 -10.69 4.98
CA CYS A 83 -9.51 -9.65 4.46
C CYS A 83 -9.75 -9.81 2.96
N ASN A 84 -11.03 -9.89 2.56
CA ASN A 84 -11.44 -9.99 1.16
C ASN A 84 -11.16 -8.71 0.34
N HIS A 85 -10.89 -7.58 1.00
CA HIS A 85 -10.66 -6.29 0.34
C HIS A 85 -9.19 -5.93 0.14
N CYS A 86 -8.33 -6.24 1.12
CA CYS A 86 -6.92 -5.82 1.09
C CYS A 86 -5.93 -6.95 1.42
N THR A 87 -6.40 -8.20 1.53
CA THR A 87 -5.59 -9.42 1.77
C THR A 87 -4.82 -9.47 3.09
N PHE A 88 -5.02 -8.50 3.98
CA PHE A 88 -4.42 -8.49 5.30
C PHE A 88 -4.99 -9.61 6.20
N ILE A 89 -4.13 -10.27 6.96
CA ILE A 89 -4.52 -11.32 7.92
C ILE A 89 -4.90 -10.65 9.24
N ASN A 90 -6.19 -10.65 9.57
CA ASN A 90 -6.72 -10.07 10.81
C ASN A 90 -6.77 -11.12 11.93
N ARG A 91 -6.75 -10.62 13.18
CA ARG A 91 -7.12 -11.41 14.37
C ARG A 91 -8.63 -11.69 14.36
N GLY A 92 -9.05 -12.86 14.79
CA GLY A 92 -10.43 -13.35 14.76
C GLY A 92 -11.37 -12.64 15.73
N GLU A 93 -10.83 -11.95 16.73
CA GLU A 93 -11.58 -11.03 17.60
C GLU A 93 -12.10 -9.80 16.85
N LEU A 94 -11.52 -9.47 15.69
CA LEU A 94 -11.90 -8.29 14.91
C LEU A 94 -13.01 -8.63 13.91
N THR A 95 -14.10 -7.87 13.94
CA THR A 95 -15.17 -7.92 12.92
C THR A 95 -14.87 -7.06 11.69
N SER A 96 -13.90 -6.15 11.81
CA SER A 96 -13.48 -5.21 10.77
C SER A 96 -11.97 -5.26 10.57
N CYS A 97 -11.51 -5.06 9.34
CA CYS A 97 -10.11 -5.15 9.00
C CYS A 97 -9.29 -4.01 9.64
N LYS A 98 -8.16 -4.35 10.26
CA LYS A 98 -7.26 -3.36 10.89
C LYS A 98 -6.71 -2.32 9.90
N ILE A 99 -6.58 -2.69 8.62
CA ILE A 99 -5.95 -1.84 7.60
C ILE A 99 -6.99 -1.00 6.86
N CYS A 100 -8.03 -1.62 6.31
CA CYS A 100 -9.02 -0.92 5.50
C CYS A 100 -10.30 -0.56 6.25
N SER A 101 -10.47 -1.00 7.51
CA SER A 101 -11.65 -0.76 8.36
C SER A 101 -12.98 -1.31 7.81
N LEU A 102 -12.95 -2.11 6.74
CA LEU A 102 -14.12 -2.78 6.16
C LEU A 102 -14.44 -4.07 6.93
N SER A 103 -15.71 -4.44 7.01
CA SER A 103 -16.14 -5.69 7.64
C SER A 103 -15.57 -6.92 6.93
N ARG A 104 -15.52 -8.05 7.64
CA ARG A 104 -15.19 -9.36 7.06
C ARG A 104 -16.04 -9.70 5.84
#